data_AF-A0A1W9MS77-F1
#
_entry.id   AF-A0A1W9MS77-F1
#
_cell.length_a   1.000
_cell.length_b   1.000
_cell.length_c   1.000
_cell.angle_alpha   90.00
_cell.angle_beta   90.00
_cell.angle_gamma   90.00
#
_symmetry.space_group_name_H-M   'P 1'
#
loop_
_entity.id
_entity.type
_entity.pdbx_description
1 polymer ?
#
loop_
_entity_poly.entity_id
_entity_poly.type
_entity_poly.pdbx_seq_one_letter_code
_entity_poly.pdbx_strand_id
1 'polypeptide(L)'
;MRFRPEHYLEAAYERIDAARKLHNEQHYPEAVYFAGVAVECLLLAYKTRRDPEFESRHDLRKLLKESGMADFIRHKELMKLPALLGEVWSRWKNNYRFASYSRLSSEFRRLKLDSGIRGDILKPNSDTAVRNALEIINIGVRRWNSDKSWKAYCPG
;
A
#
# COMPACT_ATOMS: atom_id res chain seq x y z
N MET A 1 -3.66 12.96 18.79
CA MET A 1 -3.81 13.58 17.45
C MET A 1 -4.92 12.81 16.72
N ARG A 2 -5.97 13.48 16.23
CA ARG A 2 -7.01 12.84 15.40
C ARG A 2 -6.62 13.01 13.94
N PHE A 3 -6.55 11.91 13.18
CA PHE A 3 -6.21 11.96 11.76
C PHE A 3 -7.46 12.12 10.91
N ARG A 4 -7.43 13.09 9.98
CA ARG A 4 -8.46 13.27 8.95
C ARG A 4 -8.14 12.37 7.75
N PRO A 5 -9.13 12.04 6.90
CA PRO A 5 -8.90 11.24 5.70
C PRO A 5 -7.76 11.78 4.82
N GLU A 6 -7.62 13.10 4.72
CA GLU A 6 -6.57 13.78 3.94
C GLU A 6 -5.17 13.53 4.51
N HIS A 7 -5.04 13.44 5.84
CA HIS A 7 -3.75 13.16 6.47
C HIS A 7 -3.28 11.73 6.15
N TYR A 8 -4.22 10.79 6.03
CA TYR A 8 -3.89 9.43 5.58
C TYR A 8 -3.47 9.42 4.10
N LEU A 9 -4.11 10.23 3.25
CA LEU A 9 -3.73 10.33 1.84
C LEU A 9 -2.34 10.97 1.67
N GLU A 10 -2.06 12.03 2.42
CA GLU A 10 -0.74 12.67 2.48
C GLU A 10 0.33 11.67 2.95
N ALA A 11 0.05 10.95 4.05
CA ALA A 11 0.94 9.90 4.51
C ALA A 11 1.15 8.82 3.44
N ALA A 12 0.12 8.40 2.70
CA ALA A 12 0.28 7.41 1.62
C ALA A 12 1.30 7.87 0.57
N TYR A 13 1.30 9.16 0.21
CA TYR A 13 2.28 9.77 -0.69
C TYR A 13 3.69 9.77 -0.12
N GLU A 14 3.86 10.24 1.11
CA GLU A 14 5.17 10.28 1.76
C GLU A 14 5.78 8.88 1.87
N ARG A 15 4.96 7.87 2.20
CA ARG A 15 5.42 6.49 2.39
C ARG A 15 5.81 5.84 1.08
N ILE A 16 5.08 6.08 -0.02
CA ILE A 16 5.47 5.51 -1.31
C ILE A 16 6.72 6.19 -1.87
N ASP A 17 6.91 7.51 -1.64
CA ASP A 17 8.14 8.21 -2.02
C ASP A 17 9.34 7.70 -1.22
N ALA A 18 9.19 7.53 0.10
CA ALA A 18 10.19 6.92 0.95
C ALA A 18 10.54 5.50 0.50
N ALA A 19 9.54 4.67 0.19
CA ALA A 19 9.76 3.31 -0.29
C ALA A 19 10.61 3.26 -1.57
N ARG A 20 10.39 4.19 -2.50
CA ARG A 20 11.18 4.31 -3.74
C ARG A 20 12.62 4.73 -3.46
N LYS A 21 12.84 5.71 -2.58
CA LYS A 21 14.18 6.17 -2.18
C LYS A 21 14.97 5.03 -1.53
N LEU A 22 14.36 4.37 -0.54
CA LEU A 22 14.94 3.22 0.16
C LEU A 22 15.27 2.09 -0.81
N HIS A 23 14.40 1.78 -1.77
CA HIS A 23 14.71 0.77 -2.79
C HIS A 23 15.96 1.12 -3.59
N ASN A 24 16.08 2.37 -4.04
CA ASN A 24 17.23 2.84 -4.82
C ASN A 24 18.53 2.84 -4.00
N GLU A 25 18.43 3.10 -2.70
CA GLU A 25 19.52 3.03 -1.72
C GLU A 25 19.81 1.58 -1.26
N GLN A 26 19.13 0.60 -1.84
CA GLN A 26 19.24 -0.84 -1.53
C GLN A 26 18.73 -1.22 -0.14
N HIS A 27 18.00 -0.32 0.53
CA HIS A 27 17.25 -0.53 1.78
C HIS A 27 15.97 -1.37 1.55
N TYR A 28 16.11 -2.60 1.05
CA TYR A 28 14.98 -3.39 0.52
C TYR A 28 13.92 -3.78 1.57
N PRO A 29 14.26 -4.25 2.78
CA PRO A 29 13.26 -4.56 3.81
C PRO A 29 12.41 -3.34 4.18
N GLU A 30 13.06 -2.19 4.36
CA GLU A 30 12.41 -0.93 4.68
C GLU A 30 11.53 -0.49 3.50
N ALA A 31 12.04 -0.56 2.27
CA ALA A 31 11.28 -0.25 1.06
C ALA A 31 10.00 -1.11 0.95
N VAL A 32 10.10 -2.42 1.19
CA VAL A 32 8.94 -3.32 1.22
C VAL A 32 7.96 -2.89 2.30
N TYR A 33 8.44 -2.62 3.51
CA TYR A 33 7.59 -2.21 4.63
C TYR A 33 6.83 -0.91 4.31
N PHE A 34 7.53 0.12 3.83
CA PHE A 34 6.94 1.40 3.49
C PHE A 34 5.98 1.31 2.29
N ALA A 35 6.23 0.43 1.32
CA ALA A 35 5.31 0.20 0.21
C ALA A 35 3.95 -0.33 0.70
N GLY A 36 3.92 -1.29 1.63
CA GLY A 36 2.67 -1.77 2.19
C GLY A 36 1.98 -0.76 3.11
N VAL A 37 2.74 0.00 3.90
CA VAL A 37 2.18 1.10 4.72
C VAL A 37 1.57 2.19 3.85
N ALA A 38 2.15 2.50 2.68
CA ALA A 38 1.54 3.46 1.76
C ALA A 38 0.14 2.99 1.32
N VAL A 39 0.00 1.71 0.95
CA VAL A 39 -1.29 1.13 0.58
C VAL A 39 -2.25 1.12 1.77
N GLU A 40 -1.79 0.78 2.97
CA GLU A 40 -2.58 0.84 4.21
C GLU A 40 -3.13 2.25 4.45
N CYS A 41 -2.27 3.28 4.38
CA CYS A 41 -2.65 4.68 4.51
C CYS A 41 -3.71 5.08 3.49
N LEU A 42 -3.56 4.69 2.22
CA LEU A 42 -4.59 4.96 1.20
C LEU A 42 -5.93 4.32 1.56
N LEU A 43 -5.92 3.04 1.93
CA LEU A 43 -7.16 2.32 2.29
C LEU A 43 -7.82 2.93 3.52
N LEU A 44 -7.04 3.37 4.50
CA LEU A 44 -7.51 4.11 5.67
C LEU A 44 -8.11 5.46 5.28
N ALA A 45 -7.52 6.20 4.34
CA ALA A 45 -8.09 7.45 3.85
C ALA A 45 -9.53 7.23 3.31
N TYR A 46 -9.72 6.20 2.49
CA TYR A 46 -11.04 5.82 1.98
C TYR A 46 -11.99 5.34 3.07
N LYS A 47 -11.50 4.55 4.02
CA LYS A 47 -12.31 4.02 5.12
C LYS A 47 -12.77 5.12 6.06
N THR A 48 -11.85 5.96 6.55
CA THR A 48 -12.15 7.10 7.44
C THR A 48 -13.05 8.13 6.76
N ARG A 49 -12.95 8.27 5.43
CA ARG A 49 -13.89 9.10 4.66
C ARG A 49 -15.33 8.58 4.73
N ARG A 50 -15.54 7.26 4.76
CA ARG A 50 -16.87 6.66 4.92
C ARG A 50 -17.32 6.60 6.38
N ASP A 51 -16.37 6.42 7.29
CA ASP A 51 -16.61 6.07 8.69
C ASP A 51 -15.54 6.71 9.59
N PRO A 52 -15.75 7.96 10.04
CA PRO A 52 -14.77 8.73 10.82
C PRO A 52 -14.46 8.22 12.24
N GLU A 53 -15.25 7.26 12.73
CA GLU A 53 -15.08 6.62 14.04
C GLU A 53 -14.35 5.27 13.94
N PHE A 54 -13.90 4.89 12.73
CA PHE A 54 -13.21 3.64 12.50
C PHE A 54 -11.82 3.63 13.15
N GLU A 55 -11.65 2.79 14.16
CA GLU A 55 -10.35 2.38 14.68
C GLU A 55 -10.08 0.93 14.29
N SER A 56 -9.21 0.69 13.31
CA SER A 56 -8.74 -0.67 13.10
C SER A 56 -7.33 -0.81 12.57
N ARG A 57 -6.69 -1.88 13.02
CA ARG A 57 -5.44 -2.45 12.52
C ARG A 57 -5.79 -3.78 11.87
N HIS A 58 -6.05 -3.78 10.57
CA HIS A 58 -6.41 -5.00 9.83
C HIS A 58 -5.38 -5.30 8.75
N ASP A 59 -5.47 -6.50 8.15
CA ASP A 59 -4.70 -6.79 6.94
C ASP A 59 -5.26 -6.01 5.73
N LEU A 60 -4.44 -5.84 4.68
CA LEU A 60 -4.79 -5.01 3.51
C LEU A 60 -6.00 -5.50 2.68
N ARG A 61 -6.40 -6.77 2.75
CA ARG A 61 -7.51 -7.36 1.97
C ARG A 61 -8.81 -7.06 2.69
N LYS A 62 -8.82 -7.26 4.01
CA LYS A 62 -9.92 -6.86 4.87
C LYS A 62 -10.11 -5.34 4.79
N LEU A 63 -9.03 -4.57 4.89
CA LEU A 63 -9.04 -3.12 4.67
C LEU A 63 -9.54 -2.72 3.29
N LEU A 64 -9.14 -3.40 2.20
CA LEU A 64 -9.68 -3.08 0.87
C LEU A 64 -11.20 -3.26 0.84
N LYS A 65 -11.69 -4.41 1.30
CA LYS A 65 -13.14 -4.71 1.34
C LYS A 65 -13.90 -3.67 2.17
N GLU A 66 -13.35 -3.29 3.32
CA GLU A 66 -14.00 -2.36 4.25
C GLU A 66 -13.88 -0.90 3.82
N SER A 67 -12.79 -0.53 3.14
CA SER A 67 -12.54 0.84 2.69
C SER A 67 -13.60 1.33 1.70
N GLY A 68 -14.25 0.41 0.98
CA GLY A 68 -15.12 0.75 -0.14
C GLY A 68 -14.38 1.30 -1.34
N MET A 69 -13.05 1.32 -1.37
CA MET A 69 -12.29 1.92 -2.48
C MET A 69 -12.71 1.31 -3.83
N ALA A 70 -13.06 0.02 -3.84
CA ALA A 70 -13.60 -0.67 -5.00
C ALA A 70 -14.90 -0.03 -5.55
N ASP A 71 -15.76 0.49 -4.67
CA ASP A 71 -17.04 1.14 -5.05
C ASP A 71 -16.79 2.44 -5.84
N PHE A 72 -15.61 3.03 -5.70
CA PHE A 72 -15.25 4.31 -6.32
C PHE A 72 -14.43 4.12 -7.60
N ILE A 73 -13.73 3.02 -7.79
CA ILE A 73 -12.81 2.86 -8.92
C ILE A 73 -13.54 2.49 -10.21
N ARG A 74 -13.07 2.98 -11.37
CA ARG A 74 -13.65 2.64 -12.68
C ARG A 74 -13.52 1.13 -12.94
N HIS A 75 -14.50 0.55 -13.63
CA HIS A 75 -14.54 -0.90 -13.91
C HIS A 75 -13.23 -1.48 -14.51
N LYS A 76 -12.54 -0.74 -15.39
CA LYS A 76 -11.27 -1.15 -15.99
C LYS A 76 -10.10 -1.20 -14.98
N GLU A 77 -10.10 -0.31 -14.00
CA GLU A 77 -9.09 -0.26 -12.93
C GLU A 77 -9.41 -1.30 -11.83
N LEU A 78 -10.70 -1.58 -11.60
CA LEU A 78 -11.18 -2.65 -10.72
C LEU A 78 -10.67 -4.04 -11.12
N MET A 79 -10.48 -4.31 -12.41
CA MET A 79 -9.92 -5.58 -12.87
C MET A 79 -8.43 -5.73 -12.56
N LYS A 80 -7.70 -4.62 -12.42
CA LYS A 80 -6.24 -4.64 -12.15
C LYS A 80 -5.93 -4.62 -10.66
N LEU A 81 -6.74 -3.91 -9.88
CA LEU A 81 -6.49 -3.65 -8.47
C LEU A 81 -6.30 -4.92 -7.62
N PRO A 82 -7.10 -6.00 -7.77
CA PRO A 82 -6.88 -7.23 -7.01
C PRO A 82 -5.53 -7.88 -7.28
N ALA A 83 -5.06 -7.87 -8.53
CA ALA A 83 -3.77 -8.41 -8.90
C ALA A 83 -2.63 -7.58 -8.29
N LEU A 84 -2.68 -6.25 -8.44
CA LEU A 84 -1.71 -5.34 -7.84
C LEU A 84 -1.63 -5.51 -6.31
N LEU A 85 -2.79 -5.58 -5.66
CA LEU A 85 -2.86 -5.76 -4.21
C LEU A 85 -2.35 -7.14 -3.78
N GLY A 86 -2.61 -8.18 -4.57
CA GLY A 86 -2.07 -9.53 -4.35
C GLY A 86 -0.53 -9.55 -4.35
N GLU A 87 0.10 -8.79 -5.25
CA GLU A 87 1.56 -8.68 -5.31
C GLU A 87 2.14 -7.95 -4.09
N VAL A 88 1.52 -6.86 -3.63
CA VAL A 88 1.94 -6.15 -2.40
C VAL A 88 1.73 -7.03 -1.17
N TRP A 89 0.54 -7.62 -1.05
CA TRP A 89 0.15 -8.48 0.07
C TRP A 89 1.11 -9.65 0.27
N SER A 90 1.44 -10.36 -0.80
CA SER A 90 2.28 -11.56 -0.71
C SER A 90 3.69 -11.24 -0.19
N ARG A 91 4.11 -9.97 -0.26
CA ARG A 91 5.43 -9.47 0.12
C ARG A 91 5.43 -8.59 1.36
N TRP A 92 4.26 -8.27 1.93
CA TRP A 92 4.17 -7.35 3.05
C TRP A 92 3.41 -7.93 4.22
N LYS A 93 3.96 -7.73 5.41
CA LYS A 93 3.30 -7.96 6.69
C LYS A 93 3.71 -6.83 7.64
N ASN A 94 2.80 -6.40 8.50
CA ASN A 94 3.07 -5.31 9.45
C ASN A 94 4.29 -5.61 10.35
N ASN A 95 4.50 -6.88 10.73
CA ASN A 95 5.64 -7.27 11.56
C ASN A 95 7.00 -7.20 10.82
N TYR A 96 7.05 -6.98 9.51
CA TYR A 96 8.31 -6.79 8.79
C TYR A 96 9.05 -5.51 9.17
N ARG A 97 8.41 -4.56 9.89
CA ARG A 97 9.09 -3.44 10.57
C ARG A 97 10.21 -3.85 11.53
N PHE A 98 10.25 -5.12 11.94
CA PHE A 98 11.27 -5.69 12.82
C PHE A 98 12.19 -6.68 12.09
N ALA A 99 11.97 -6.92 10.80
CA ALA A 99 12.71 -7.92 10.06
C ALA A 99 14.08 -7.37 9.63
N SER A 100 15.14 -8.08 9.99
CA SER A 100 16.45 -7.90 9.34
C SER A 100 16.39 -8.40 7.88
N TYR A 101 17.39 -8.01 7.08
CA TYR A 101 17.61 -8.52 5.73
C TYR A 101 17.55 -10.05 5.66
N SER A 102 18.30 -10.73 6.52
CA SER A 102 18.37 -12.19 6.52
C SER A 102 17.02 -12.81 6.86
N ARG A 103 16.26 -12.22 7.79
CA ARG A 103 14.92 -12.68 8.15
C ARG A 103 13.93 -12.50 7.01
N LEU A 104 13.89 -11.34 6.37
CA LEU A 104 12.98 -11.10 5.24
C LEU A 104 13.34 -11.99 4.04
N SER A 105 14.63 -12.14 3.75
CA SER A 105 15.11 -13.03 2.69
C SER A 105 14.70 -14.49 2.95
N SER A 106 14.85 -14.96 4.18
CA SER A 106 14.45 -16.33 4.56
C SER A 106 12.93 -16.54 4.42
N GLU A 107 12.15 -15.54 4.82
CA GLU A 107 10.70 -15.55 4.69
C GLU A 107 10.25 -15.55 3.22
N PHE A 108 10.89 -14.78 2.34
CA PHE A 108 10.56 -14.77 0.90
C PHE A 108 10.87 -16.11 0.24
N ARG A 109 11.97 -16.77 0.60
CA ARG A 109 12.23 -18.16 0.15
C ARG A 109 11.17 -19.13 0.64
N ARG A 110 10.76 -19.02 1.92
CA ARG A 110 9.69 -19.84 2.49
C ARG A 110 8.36 -19.66 1.73
N LEU A 111 8.09 -18.44 1.26
CA LEU A 111 6.93 -18.10 0.44
C LEU A 111 7.11 -18.42 -1.05
N LYS A 112 8.25 -19.00 -1.46
CA LYS A 112 8.62 -19.31 -2.86
C LYS A 112 8.65 -18.08 -3.78
N LEU A 113 8.94 -16.91 -3.21
CA LEU A 113 9.09 -15.64 -3.94
C LEU A 113 10.49 -15.47 -4.56
N ASP A 114 11.31 -16.52 -4.53
CA ASP A 114 12.63 -16.63 -5.12
C ASP A 114 12.65 -17.46 -6.42
N SER A 115 11.48 -17.97 -6.85
CA SER A 115 11.38 -18.79 -8.06
C SER A 115 11.90 -18.05 -9.29
N GLY A 116 12.88 -18.65 -9.98
CA GLY A 116 13.51 -18.06 -11.17
C GLY A 116 14.45 -16.88 -10.90
N ILE A 117 14.66 -16.49 -9.64
CA ILE A 117 15.56 -15.40 -9.27
C ILE A 117 16.92 -15.96 -8.86
N ARG A 118 18.00 -15.39 -9.42
CA ARG A 118 19.38 -15.69 -9.03
C ARG A 118 19.96 -14.52 -8.23
N GLY A 119 20.71 -14.82 -7.17
CA GLY A 119 21.40 -13.80 -6.37
C GLY A 119 20.50 -13.17 -5.31
N ASP A 120 20.56 -11.84 -5.17
CA ASP A 120 19.78 -11.10 -4.18
C ASP A 120 18.29 -11.11 -4.53
N ILE A 121 17.53 -11.93 -3.81
CA ILE A 121 16.09 -12.08 -3.99
C ILE A 121 15.30 -10.88 -3.45
N LEU A 122 15.87 -10.06 -2.57
CA LEU A 122 15.15 -8.95 -1.96
C LEU A 122 14.97 -7.80 -2.94
N LYS A 123 15.96 -7.55 -3.81
CA LYS A 123 15.87 -6.52 -4.85
C LYS A 123 14.63 -6.66 -5.75
N PRO A 124 14.42 -7.77 -6.50
CA PRO A 124 13.26 -7.90 -7.39
C PRO A 124 11.93 -7.98 -6.64
N ASN A 125 11.92 -8.51 -5.42
CA ASN A 125 10.70 -8.53 -4.59
C ASN A 125 10.36 -7.14 -4.04
N SER A 126 11.36 -6.36 -3.65
CA SER A 126 11.20 -4.96 -3.25
C SER A 126 10.70 -4.12 -4.41
N ASP A 127 11.29 -4.24 -5.59
CA ASP A 127 10.82 -3.55 -6.81
C ASP A 127 9.35 -3.90 -7.12
N THR A 128 9.02 -5.19 -7.06
CA THR A 128 7.64 -5.65 -7.26
C THR A 128 6.68 -5.02 -6.25
N ALA A 129 7.02 -5.02 -4.95
CA ALA A 129 6.17 -4.42 -3.93
C ALA A 129 6.01 -2.90 -4.14
N VAL A 130 7.10 -2.18 -4.36
CA VAL A 130 7.11 -0.71 -4.55
C VAL A 130 6.35 -0.31 -5.80
N ARG A 131 6.60 -0.96 -6.94
CA ARG A 131 5.93 -0.64 -8.21
C ARG A 131 4.43 -0.88 -8.16
N ASN A 132 3.99 -2.00 -7.58
CA ASN A 132 2.57 -2.30 -7.44
C ASN A 132 1.89 -1.36 -6.44
N ALA A 133 2.54 -1.05 -5.32
CA ALA A 133 2.04 -0.06 -4.36
C ALA A 133 1.88 1.31 -5.02
N LEU A 134 2.87 1.79 -5.78
CA LEU A 134 2.80 3.06 -6.50
C LEU A 134 1.62 3.12 -7.46
N GLU A 135 1.38 2.05 -8.23
CA GLU A 135 0.22 2.02 -9.13
C GLU A 135 -1.11 2.05 -8.36
N ILE A 136 -1.20 1.35 -7.22
CA ILE A 136 -2.37 1.42 -6.35
C ILE A 136 -2.58 2.85 -5.83
N ILE A 137 -1.52 3.53 -5.38
CA ILE A 137 -1.58 4.94 -4.95
C ILE A 137 -2.06 5.83 -6.09
N ASN A 138 -1.52 5.67 -7.30
CA ASN A 138 -1.92 6.46 -8.47
C ASN A 138 -3.40 6.27 -8.81
N ILE A 139 -3.89 5.03 -8.82
CA ILE A 139 -5.32 4.73 -9.05
C ILE A 139 -6.17 5.38 -7.95
N GLY A 140 -5.81 5.14 -6.69
CA GLY A 140 -6.53 5.65 -5.53
C GLY A 140 -6.61 7.17 -5.51
N VAL A 141 -5.52 7.88 -5.79
CA VAL A 141 -5.52 9.35 -5.73
C VAL A 141 -6.21 9.96 -6.95
N ARG A 142 -6.00 9.42 -8.16
CA ARG A 142 -6.75 9.87 -9.34
C ARG A 142 -8.25 9.80 -9.06
N ARG A 143 -8.71 8.71 -8.42
CA ARG A 143 -10.11 8.60 -8.05
C ARG A 143 -10.50 9.61 -6.97
N TRP A 144 -9.72 9.72 -5.90
CA TRP A 144 -9.96 10.67 -4.79
C TRP A 144 -10.20 12.10 -5.28
N ASN A 145 -9.39 12.55 -6.24
CA ASN A 145 -9.47 13.90 -6.80
C ASN A 145 -10.60 14.08 -7.81
N SER A 146 -11.01 13.01 -8.49
CA SER A 146 -12.12 13.03 -9.46
C SER A 146 -13.51 13.03 -8.81
N ASP A 147 -13.58 12.63 -7.54
CA ASP A 147 -14.83 12.56 -6.81
C ASP A 147 -15.27 13.98 -6.39
N LYS A 148 -16.29 14.52 -7.06
CA LYS A 148 -16.83 15.84 -6.75
C LYS A 148 -17.75 15.84 -5.52
N SER A 149 -18.19 14.67 -5.05
CA SER A 149 -19.16 14.56 -3.95
C SER A 149 -18.59 15.04 -2.61
N TRP A 150 -17.27 14.98 -2.41
CA TRP A 150 -16.65 15.35 -1.13
C TRP A 150 -16.37 16.86 -0.98
N LYS A 151 -16.23 17.62 -2.09
CA LYS A 151 -15.99 19.08 -2.03
C LYS A 151 -17.15 19.83 -1.36
N ALA A 152 -18.32 19.20 -1.21
CA ALA A 152 -19.46 19.74 -0.48
C ALA A 152 -19.37 19.58 1.06
N TYR A 153 -18.47 18.74 1.57
CA TYR A 153 -18.39 18.36 2.99
C TYR A 153 -17.15 18.89 3.74
N CYS A 154 -16.28 19.63 3.07
CA CYS A 154 -15.14 20.30 3.72
C CYS A 154 -15.27 21.82 3.55
N PRO A 155 -15.62 22.57 4.61
CA PRO A 155 -15.50 24.01 4.56
C PRO A 155 -14.01 24.35 4.44
N GLY A 156 -13.68 25.17 3.45
CA GLY A 156 -12.34 25.73 3.25
C GLY A 156 -11.91 26.63 4.40
#